data_AF-A0A8J7RLM5-F1
#
_entry.id   AF-A0A8J7RLM5-F1
#
_cell.length_a   1.000
_cell.length_b   1.000
_cell.length_c   1.000
_cell.angle_alpha   90.00
_cell.angle_beta   90.00
_cell.angle_gamma   90.00
#
_symmetry.space_group_name_H-M   'P 1'
#
loop_
_entity.id
_entity.type
_entity.pdbx_description
1 polymer ?
#
loop_
_entity_poly.entity_id
_entity_poly.type
_entity_poly.pdbx_seq_one_letter_code
_entity_poly.pdbx_strand_id
1 'polypeptide(L)'
;MNRTQAYQRTSVENLIDDARYLAEELEALKSVIGSIPYNERPVQQDSILDMICRIGLIQRKFLKRAADQLNSSAKFESLPELPGNPALVISEKDIESLQQSNATEIIDDIIRERKELLLFFDRYLNKGEETRREKSDAIGRDYLHKLMYDLVSFERKQLKEAAERVLSIETDRN
;
A
#
# COMPACT_ATOMS: atom_id res chain seq x y z
N MET A 1 -27.38 -17.04 -4.04
CA MET A 1 -26.13 -16.25 -4.11
C MET A 1 -26.51 -14.83 -4.48
N ASN A 2 -26.34 -13.86 -3.58
CA ASN A 2 -26.85 -12.49 -3.74
C ASN A 2 -25.93 -11.69 -4.68
N ARG A 3 -26.49 -11.04 -5.73
CA ARG A 3 -25.71 -10.28 -6.74
C ARG A 3 -24.81 -9.20 -6.13
N THR A 4 -25.22 -8.58 -5.02
CA THR A 4 -24.45 -7.55 -4.30
C THR A 4 -23.18 -8.11 -3.65
N GLN A 5 -23.22 -9.35 -3.13
CA GLN A 5 -22.05 -10.01 -2.54
C GLN A 5 -21.02 -10.44 -3.60
N ALA A 6 -21.49 -10.83 -4.79
CA ALA A 6 -20.59 -11.12 -5.92
C ALA A 6 -19.86 -9.86 -6.40
N TYR A 7 -20.56 -8.73 -6.52
CA TYR A 7 -19.98 -7.45 -6.95
C TYR A 7 -18.92 -6.91 -5.96
N GLN A 8 -19.19 -6.96 -4.65
CA GLN A 8 -18.22 -6.54 -3.63
C GLN A 8 -16.97 -7.42 -3.59
N ARG A 9 -17.11 -8.73 -3.86
CA ARG A 9 -15.99 -9.66 -3.91
C ARG A 9 -15.05 -9.36 -5.08
N THR A 10 -15.61 -9.17 -6.28
CA THR A 10 -14.84 -8.76 -7.46
C THR A 10 -14.12 -7.43 -7.22
N SER A 11 -14.70 -6.52 -6.44
CA SER A 11 -14.08 -5.23 -6.12
C SER A 11 -12.81 -5.35 -5.25
N VAL A 12 -12.81 -6.21 -4.22
CA VAL A 12 -11.63 -6.39 -3.35
C VAL A 12 -10.53 -7.18 -4.04
N GLU A 13 -10.90 -8.22 -4.80
CA GLU A 13 -9.95 -9.02 -5.58
C GLU A 13 -9.23 -8.14 -6.62
N ASN A 14 -9.96 -7.26 -7.32
CA ASN A 14 -9.37 -6.27 -8.22
C ASN A 14 -8.41 -5.31 -7.50
N LEU A 15 -8.71 -4.87 -6.26
CA LEU A 15 -7.82 -4.01 -5.49
C LEU A 15 -6.57 -4.75 -5.01
N ILE A 16 -6.65 -6.06 -4.76
CA ILE A 16 -5.48 -6.90 -4.49
C ILE A 16 -4.61 -6.99 -5.74
N ASP A 17 -5.21 -7.18 -6.92
CA ASP A 17 -4.48 -7.20 -8.19
C ASP A 17 -3.85 -5.84 -8.51
N ASP A 18 -4.56 -4.75 -8.25
CA ASP A 18 -4.01 -3.39 -8.33
C ASP A 18 -2.79 -3.24 -7.42
N ALA A 19 -2.85 -3.74 -6.18
CA ALA A 19 -1.72 -3.71 -5.26
C ALA A 19 -0.55 -4.61 -5.71
N ARG A 20 -0.83 -5.75 -6.38
CA ARG A 20 0.21 -6.58 -7.02
C ARG A 20 0.91 -5.79 -8.12
N TYR A 21 0.14 -5.12 -8.97
CA TYR A 21 0.67 -4.27 -10.04
C TYR A 21 1.52 -3.11 -9.51
N LEU A 22 1.13 -2.47 -8.41
CA LEU A 22 1.96 -1.44 -7.76
C LEU A 22 3.32 -1.97 -7.28
N ALA A 23 3.43 -3.26 -6.95
CA ALA A 23 4.71 -3.88 -6.63
C ALA A 23 5.61 -3.98 -7.88
N GLU A 24 5.04 -4.21 -9.05
CA GLU A 24 5.77 -4.23 -10.33
C GLU A 24 6.23 -2.82 -10.71
N GLU A 25 5.41 -1.80 -10.47
CA GLU A 25 5.81 -0.40 -10.66
C GLU A 25 6.97 0.00 -9.73
N LEU A 26 7.00 -0.50 -8.50
CA LEU A 26 8.14 -0.32 -7.60
C LEU A 26 9.41 -1.03 -8.10
N GLU A 27 9.32 -2.25 -8.65
CA GLU A 27 10.47 -2.92 -9.27
C GLU A 27 10.98 -2.13 -10.49
N ALA A 28 10.08 -1.57 -11.30
CA ALA A 28 10.45 -0.70 -12.41
C ALA A 28 11.19 0.54 -11.90
N LEU A 29 10.67 1.23 -10.87
CA LEU A 29 11.33 2.38 -10.26
C LEU A 29 12.71 2.02 -9.70
N LYS A 30 12.85 0.85 -9.07
CA LYS A 30 14.13 0.36 -8.55
C LYS A 30 15.19 0.21 -9.64
N SER A 31 14.82 -0.13 -10.87
CA SER A 31 15.77 -0.27 -11.97
C SER A 31 16.45 1.04 -12.38
N VAL A 32 15.81 2.19 -12.11
CA VAL A 32 16.31 3.53 -12.47
C VAL A 32 16.77 4.34 -11.27
N ILE A 33 16.27 4.05 -10.06
CA ILE A 33 16.49 4.86 -8.85
C ILE A 33 17.96 5.08 -8.52
N GLY A 34 18.82 4.07 -8.76
CA GLY A 34 20.25 4.14 -8.48
C GLY A 34 21.02 5.12 -9.37
N SER A 35 20.46 5.56 -10.49
CA SER A 35 21.09 6.46 -11.45
C SER A 35 20.66 7.93 -11.31
N ILE A 36 19.71 8.23 -10.43
CA ILE A 36 19.13 9.57 -10.25
C ILE A 36 19.34 10.09 -8.82
N PRO A 37 19.35 11.41 -8.58
CA PRO A 37 19.48 11.97 -7.24
C PRO A 37 18.16 11.85 -6.47
N TYR A 38 17.81 10.63 -6.08
CA TYR A 38 16.53 10.28 -5.47
C TYR A 38 16.26 10.94 -4.11
N ASN A 39 17.30 11.45 -3.45
CA ASN A 39 17.26 12.11 -2.15
C ASN A 39 17.15 13.65 -2.25
N GLU A 40 17.23 14.24 -3.44
CA GLU A 40 17.07 15.68 -3.61
C GLU A 40 15.61 16.09 -3.37
N ARG A 41 15.42 17.14 -2.55
CA ARG A 41 14.11 17.76 -2.27
C ARG A 41 13.99 19.08 -3.04
N PRO A 42 13.19 19.13 -4.11
CA PRO A 42 12.84 20.40 -4.76
C PRO A 42 12.08 21.32 -3.79
N VAL A 43 12.06 22.62 -4.09
CA VAL A 43 11.41 23.62 -3.24
C VAL A 43 9.94 23.26 -3.00
N GLN A 44 9.55 23.16 -1.72
CA GLN A 44 8.18 22.84 -1.26
C GLN A 44 7.66 21.47 -1.73
N GLN A 45 8.57 20.54 -1.96
CA GLN A 45 8.28 19.29 -2.63
C GLN A 45 9.04 18.17 -1.94
N ASP A 46 8.41 17.00 -1.78
CA ASP A 46 9.05 15.81 -1.22
C ASP A 46 10.25 15.40 -2.10
N SER A 47 11.11 14.47 -1.72
CA SER A 47 12.04 13.78 -2.62
C SER A 47 11.41 12.50 -3.18
N ILE A 48 12.03 11.86 -4.18
CA ILE A 48 11.57 10.53 -4.62
C ILE A 48 11.70 9.53 -3.45
N LEU A 49 12.75 9.66 -2.64
CA LEU A 49 12.95 8.86 -1.44
C LEU A 49 11.83 9.08 -0.41
N ASP A 50 11.40 10.32 -0.19
CA ASP A 50 10.29 10.59 0.75
C ASP A 50 9.00 9.92 0.28
N MET A 51 8.70 9.96 -1.02
CA MET A 51 7.54 9.28 -1.62
C MET A 51 7.60 7.77 -1.38
N ILE A 52 8.75 7.14 -1.65
CA ILE A 52 8.97 5.71 -1.40
C ILE A 52 8.81 5.38 0.09
N CYS A 53 9.42 6.16 0.98
CA CYS A 53 9.31 5.96 2.43
C CYS A 53 7.85 6.05 2.89
N ARG A 54 7.08 7.03 2.38
CA ARG A 54 5.65 7.16 2.72
C ARG A 54 4.86 5.92 2.32
N ILE A 55 5.11 5.34 1.15
CA ILE A 55 4.48 4.08 0.71
C ILE A 55 4.73 2.97 1.74
N GLY A 56 6.00 2.75 2.11
CA GLY A 56 6.36 1.71 3.07
C GLY A 56 5.76 1.93 4.46
N LEU A 57 5.79 3.16 4.96
CA LEU A 57 5.22 3.51 6.26
C LEU A 57 3.71 3.28 6.30
N ILE A 58 3.00 3.69 5.26
CA ILE A 58 1.55 3.52 5.15
C ILE A 58 1.17 2.04 5.07
N GLN A 59 1.89 1.23 4.27
CA GLN A 59 1.71 -0.22 4.23
C GLN A 59 1.90 -0.85 5.63
N ARG A 60 3.00 -0.54 6.32
CA ARG A 60 3.28 -1.07 7.67
C ARG A 60 2.27 -0.60 8.71
N LYS A 61 1.80 0.65 8.60
CA LYS A 61 0.89 1.24 9.58
C LYS A 61 -0.55 0.74 9.41
N PHE A 62 -0.98 0.44 8.19
CA PHE A 62 -2.38 0.11 7.93
C PHE A 62 -2.60 -1.33 7.45
N LEU A 63 -1.88 -1.81 6.43
CA LEU A 63 -2.08 -3.18 5.93
C LEU A 63 -1.63 -4.22 6.95
N LYS A 64 -0.47 -4.04 7.56
CA LYS A 64 0.01 -4.98 8.58
C LYS A 64 -0.93 -5.04 9.78
N ARG A 65 -1.39 -3.88 10.27
CA ARG A 65 -2.37 -3.81 11.36
C ARG A 65 -3.70 -4.46 11.00
N ALA A 66 -4.18 -4.25 9.77
CA ALA A 66 -5.38 -4.92 9.28
C ALA A 66 -5.19 -6.43 9.23
N ALA A 67 -4.06 -6.93 8.72
CA ALA A 67 -3.76 -8.35 8.71
C ALA A 67 -3.73 -8.95 10.12
N ASP A 68 -3.06 -8.28 11.08
CA ASP A 68 -3.01 -8.71 12.48
C ASP A 68 -4.42 -8.79 13.10
N GLN A 69 -5.29 -7.82 12.81
CA GLN A 69 -6.66 -7.77 13.33
C GLN A 69 -7.56 -8.83 12.69
N LEU A 70 -7.51 -9.00 11.37
CA LEU A 70 -8.25 -10.02 10.65
C LEU A 70 -7.82 -11.44 11.05
N ASN A 71 -6.57 -11.61 11.46
CA ASN A 71 -6.05 -12.88 11.97
C ASN A 71 -6.45 -13.12 13.45
N SER A 72 -6.66 -12.07 14.22
CA SER A 72 -7.09 -12.18 15.62
C SER A 72 -8.54 -12.64 15.71
N SER A 73 -8.86 -13.48 16.69
CA SER A 73 -10.26 -13.85 17.01
C SER A 73 -11.04 -12.72 17.70
N ALA A 74 -10.47 -11.51 17.76
CA ALA A 74 -11.10 -10.35 18.35
C ALA A 74 -12.34 -9.96 17.53
N LYS A 75 -13.39 -9.51 18.22
CA LYS A 75 -14.61 -9.06 17.54
C LYS A 75 -14.28 -7.91 16.59
N PHE A 76 -14.80 -7.98 15.37
CA PHE A 76 -14.71 -6.93 14.34
C PHE A 76 -15.34 -5.58 14.76
N GLU A 77 -15.98 -5.52 15.93
CA GLU A 77 -16.57 -4.32 16.53
C GLU A 77 -15.52 -3.24 16.91
N SER A 78 -14.22 -3.57 16.90
CA SER A 78 -13.14 -2.63 17.24
C SER A 78 -12.16 -2.37 16.09
N LEU A 79 -12.61 -2.45 14.83
CA LEU A 79 -11.75 -2.07 13.71
C LEU A 79 -11.42 -0.57 13.82
N PRO A 80 -10.14 -0.19 13.76
CA PRO A 80 -9.73 1.20 13.87
C PRO A 80 -10.24 1.95 12.65
N GLU A 81 -10.72 3.18 12.88
CA GLU A 81 -11.07 4.05 11.77
C GLU A 81 -9.86 4.24 10.87
N LEU A 82 -10.09 4.00 9.58
CA LEU A 82 -9.12 4.35 8.56
C LEU A 82 -9.02 5.88 8.52
N PRO A 83 -7.80 6.44 8.56
CA PRO A 83 -7.65 7.86 8.33
C PRO A 83 -8.23 8.18 6.96
N GLY A 84 -9.10 9.20 6.87
CA GLY A 84 -9.66 9.62 5.58
C GLY A 84 -8.60 10.03 4.56
N ASN A 85 -7.37 10.30 5.01
CA ASN A 85 -6.19 10.44 4.15
C ASN A 85 -4.96 9.79 4.83
N PRO A 86 -4.45 8.66 4.31
CA PRO A 86 -3.26 7.99 4.84
C PRO A 86 -2.01 8.88 4.90
N ALA A 87 -1.90 9.86 4.00
CA ALA A 87 -0.78 10.79 3.94
C ALA A 87 -0.70 11.70 5.18
N LEU A 88 -1.84 12.04 5.80
CA LEU A 88 -1.91 12.94 6.96
C LEU A 88 -1.39 12.30 8.25
N VAL A 89 -1.13 10.99 8.24
CA VAL A 89 -0.75 10.23 9.44
C VAL A 89 0.74 9.91 9.47
N ILE A 90 1.50 10.28 8.44
CA ILE A 90 2.94 10.09 8.36
C ILE A 90 3.63 11.44 8.58
N SER A 91 4.40 11.53 9.65
CA SER A 91 5.20 12.71 9.96
C SER A 91 6.55 12.69 9.25
N GLU A 92 7.20 13.85 9.12
CA GLU A 92 8.56 13.94 8.58
C GLU A 92 9.55 13.10 9.38
N LYS A 93 9.40 13.03 10.70
CA LYS A 93 10.23 12.19 11.57
C LYS A 93 10.09 10.70 11.26
N ASP A 94 8.89 10.25 10.90
CA ASP A 94 8.68 8.86 10.49
C ASP A 94 9.46 8.55 9.21
N ILE A 95 9.50 9.50 8.26
CA ILE A 95 10.23 9.38 6.99
C ILE A 95 11.74 9.35 7.23
N GLU A 96 12.26 10.30 8.02
CA GLU A 96 13.68 10.39 8.37
C GLU A 96 14.20 9.09 8.99
N SER A 97 13.37 8.40 9.78
CA SER A 97 13.74 7.11 10.39
C SER A 97 14.03 6.00 9.38
N LEU A 98 13.42 6.05 8.19
CA LEU A 98 13.63 5.06 7.12
C LEU A 98 14.74 5.44 6.15
N GLN A 99 15.15 6.72 6.12
CA GLN A 99 16.19 7.22 5.23
C GLN A 99 17.62 6.77 5.62
N GLN A 100 17.74 5.92 6.65
CA GLN A 100 19.03 5.32 7.04
C GLN A 100 19.49 4.23 6.08
N SER A 101 18.57 3.66 5.29
CA SER A 101 18.83 2.65 4.25
C SER A 101 18.88 3.29 2.86
N ASN A 102 19.51 2.62 1.89
CA ASN A 102 19.48 3.10 0.50
C ASN A 102 18.10 2.85 -0.15
N ALA A 103 17.77 3.61 -1.20
CA ALA A 103 16.45 3.53 -1.83
C ALA A 103 16.10 2.15 -2.38
N THR A 104 17.08 1.40 -2.88
CA THR A 104 16.88 0.04 -3.41
C THR A 104 16.45 -0.93 -2.31
N GLU A 105 17.12 -0.90 -1.16
CA GLU A 105 16.78 -1.71 0.01
C GLU A 105 15.38 -1.39 0.54
N ILE A 106 15.01 -0.10 0.59
CA ILE A 106 13.68 0.31 1.02
C ILE A 106 12.62 -0.23 0.06
N ILE A 107 12.85 -0.15 -1.25
CA ILE A 107 11.93 -0.70 -2.25
C ILE A 107 11.81 -2.22 -2.10
N ASP A 108 12.92 -2.94 -1.94
CA ASP A 108 12.94 -4.39 -1.74
C ASP A 108 12.12 -4.80 -0.52
N ASP A 109 12.26 -4.08 0.59
CA ASP A 109 11.47 -4.32 1.81
C ASP A 109 9.97 -4.09 1.58
N ILE A 110 9.60 -3.00 0.89
CA ILE A 110 8.19 -2.71 0.57
C ILE A 110 7.59 -3.84 -0.27
N ILE A 111 8.28 -4.26 -1.33
CA ILE A 111 7.83 -5.32 -2.24
C ILE A 111 7.68 -6.64 -1.50
N ARG A 112 8.67 -7.02 -0.69
CA ARG A 112 8.65 -8.28 0.08
C ARG A 112 7.49 -8.29 1.06
N GLU A 113 7.38 -7.26 1.90
CA GLU A 113 6.29 -7.13 2.88
C GLU A 113 4.92 -7.12 2.19
N ARG A 114 4.81 -6.49 1.01
CA ARG A 114 3.56 -6.47 0.25
C ARG A 114 3.16 -7.85 -0.22
N LYS A 115 4.08 -8.61 -0.81
CA LYS A 115 3.80 -9.99 -1.27
C LYS A 115 3.26 -10.85 -0.13
N GLU A 116 3.86 -10.75 1.05
CA GLU A 116 3.40 -11.45 2.25
C GLU A 116 1.97 -11.05 2.65
N LEU A 117 1.67 -9.75 2.67
CA LEU A 117 0.36 -9.20 3.02
C LEU A 117 -0.73 -9.59 2.02
N LEU A 118 -0.45 -9.48 0.71
CA LEU A 118 -1.42 -9.82 -0.34
C LEU A 118 -1.73 -11.33 -0.33
N LEU A 119 -0.73 -12.18 -0.08
CA LEU A 119 -0.97 -13.62 0.13
C LEU A 119 -1.84 -13.89 1.36
N PHE A 120 -1.68 -13.12 2.43
CA PHE A 120 -2.56 -13.22 3.59
C PHE A 120 -4.01 -12.83 3.24
N PHE A 121 -4.22 -11.68 2.59
CA PHE A 121 -5.57 -11.22 2.24
C PHE A 121 -6.27 -12.13 1.24
N ASP A 122 -5.54 -12.65 0.26
CA ASP A 122 -6.05 -13.63 -0.70
C ASP A 122 -6.58 -14.89 0.03
N ARG A 123 -5.77 -15.46 0.94
CA ARG A 123 -6.20 -16.58 1.78
C ARG A 123 -7.40 -16.21 2.67
N TYR A 124 -7.41 -15.03 3.25
CA TYR A 124 -8.51 -14.57 4.11
C TYR A 124 -9.83 -14.49 3.32
N LEU A 125 -9.80 -13.93 2.11
CA LEU A 125 -10.98 -13.82 1.25
C LEU A 125 -11.50 -15.19 0.78
N ASN A 126 -10.60 -16.15 0.57
CA ASN A 126 -10.96 -17.50 0.13
C ASN A 126 -11.46 -18.40 1.28
N LYS A 127 -11.03 -18.17 2.53
CA LYS A 127 -11.53 -18.90 3.72
C LYS A 127 -13.03 -18.74 3.99
N GLY A 128 -13.62 -17.62 3.57
CA GLY A 128 -15.05 -17.33 3.78
C GLY A 128 -16.01 -18.21 2.98
N GLU A 129 -15.54 -19.08 2.08
CA GLU A 129 -16.41 -20.04 1.37
C GLU A 129 -16.76 -21.28 2.21
N GLU A 130 -15.94 -21.62 3.21
CA GLU A 130 -16.09 -22.88 3.97
C GLU A 130 -16.85 -22.71 5.30
N THR A 131 -17.05 -21.48 5.79
CA THR A 131 -17.62 -21.24 7.13
C THR A 131 -18.78 -20.24 7.10
N ARG A 132 -19.98 -20.66 7.55
CA ARG A 132 -21.17 -19.81 7.72
C ARG A 132 -21.00 -18.74 8.82
N ARG A 133 -20.14 -17.73 8.63
CA ARG A 133 -20.01 -16.55 9.51
C ARG A 133 -20.38 -15.26 8.75
N GLU A 134 -21.58 -15.24 8.18
CA GLU A 134 -22.01 -14.24 7.19
C GLU A 134 -21.88 -12.76 7.60
N LYS A 135 -22.07 -12.40 8.88
CA LYS A 135 -22.02 -10.99 9.31
C LYS A 135 -20.61 -10.48 9.64
N SER A 136 -19.80 -11.30 10.32
CA SER A 136 -18.44 -10.93 10.72
C SER A 136 -17.55 -10.81 9.48
N ASP A 137 -17.71 -11.74 8.54
CA ASP A 137 -16.92 -11.78 7.31
C ASP A 137 -17.28 -10.62 6.38
N ALA A 138 -18.55 -10.18 6.38
CA ALA A 138 -18.99 -9.01 5.60
C ALA A 138 -18.36 -7.71 6.10
N ILE A 139 -18.31 -7.50 7.43
CA ILE A 139 -17.66 -6.32 8.03
C ILE A 139 -16.16 -6.30 7.72
N GLY A 140 -15.49 -7.44 7.85
CA GLY A 140 -14.07 -7.56 7.51
C GLY A 140 -13.76 -7.29 6.04
N ARG A 141 -14.63 -7.77 5.13
CA ARG A 141 -14.48 -7.52 3.68
C ARG A 141 -14.70 -6.05 3.32
N ASP A 142 -15.69 -5.39 3.89
CA ASP A 142 -15.96 -3.97 3.65
C ASP A 142 -14.81 -3.09 4.19
N TYR A 143 -14.30 -3.41 5.38
CA TYR A 143 -13.12 -2.76 5.94
C TYR A 143 -11.89 -2.93 5.03
N LEU A 144 -11.62 -4.16 4.59
CA LEU A 144 -10.51 -4.45 3.69
C LEU A 144 -10.68 -3.73 2.35
N HIS A 145 -11.89 -3.70 1.79
CA HIS A 145 -12.20 -2.96 0.57
C HIS A 145 -11.82 -1.49 0.70
N LYS A 146 -12.34 -0.81 1.73
CA LYS A 146 -12.09 0.62 1.96
C LYS A 146 -10.60 0.88 2.17
N LEU A 147 -9.94 0.06 2.99
CA LEU A 147 -8.51 0.17 3.26
C LEU A 147 -7.69 0.02 1.98
N MET A 148 -7.92 -1.05 1.21
CA MET A 148 -7.19 -1.31 -0.02
C MET A 148 -7.42 -0.20 -1.05
N TYR A 149 -8.66 0.31 -1.17
CA TYR A 149 -8.97 1.42 -2.06
C TYR A 149 -8.18 2.68 -1.72
N ASP A 150 -8.17 3.09 -0.45
CA ASP A 150 -7.48 4.30 0.00
C ASP A 150 -5.96 4.17 -0.20
N LEU A 151 -5.41 2.98 0.07
CA LEU A 151 -3.99 2.69 -0.08
C LEU A 151 -3.53 2.65 -1.52
N VAL A 152 -4.23 1.90 -2.38
CA VAL A 152 -3.93 1.81 -3.81
C VAL A 152 -4.01 3.19 -4.44
N SER A 153 -5.02 3.98 -4.09
CA SER A 153 -5.18 5.36 -4.59
C SER A 153 -4.03 6.27 -4.15
N PHE A 154 -3.65 6.20 -2.88
CA PHE A 154 -2.52 6.95 -2.35
C PHE A 154 -1.21 6.57 -3.05
N GLU A 155 -0.93 5.28 -3.17
CA GLU A 155 0.32 4.79 -3.72
C GLU A 155 0.45 5.07 -5.22
N ARG A 156 -0.62 4.88 -6.00
CA ARG A 156 -0.67 5.28 -7.41
C ARG A 156 -0.27 6.74 -7.59
N LYS A 157 -0.76 7.63 -6.71
CA LYS A 157 -0.39 9.04 -6.73
C LYS A 157 1.11 9.24 -6.45
N GLN A 158 1.65 8.58 -5.43
CA GLN A 158 3.07 8.69 -5.08
C GLN A 158 3.99 8.15 -6.19
N LEU A 159 3.67 6.99 -6.77
CA LEU A 159 4.47 6.39 -7.85
C LEU A 159 4.39 7.22 -9.13
N LYS A 160 3.22 7.80 -9.43
CA LYS A 160 3.09 8.74 -10.54
C LYS A 160 3.97 9.98 -10.34
N GLU A 161 3.91 10.61 -9.17
CA GLU A 161 4.74 11.78 -8.84
C GLU A 161 6.24 11.44 -8.88
N ALA A 162 6.62 10.25 -8.41
CA ALA A 162 7.99 9.75 -8.52
C ALA A 162 8.42 9.57 -9.98
N ALA A 163 7.59 8.95 -10.82
CA ALA A 163 7.88 8.72 -12.23
C ALA A 163 8.01 10.04 -13.02
N GLU A 164 7.10 11.00 -12.79
CA GLU A 164 7.16 12.33 -13.41
C GLU A 164 8.49 13.04 -13.10
N ARG A 165 9.04 12.82 -11.89
CA ARG A 165 10.34 13.38 -11.51
C ARG A 165 11.52 12.67 -12.11
N VAL A 166 11.48 11.35 -12.20
CA VAL A 166 12.50 10.60 -12.93
C VAL A 166 12.61 11.17 -14.35
N LEU A 167 11.47 11.33 -15.04
CA LEU A 167 11.42 11.88 -16.38
C LEU A 167 11.93 13.32 -16.46
N SER A 168 11.59 14.18 -15.50
CA SER A 168 12.09 15.56 -15.45
C SER A 168 13.62 15.59 -15.31
N ILE A 169 14.18 14.78 -14.41
CA ILE A 169 15.62 14.70 -14.17
C ILE A 169 16.35 14.16 -15.40
N GLU A 170 15.79 13.16 -16.08
CA GLU A 170 16.36 12.61 -17.30
C GLU A 170 16.30 13.62 -18.46
N THR A 171 15.24 14.43 -18.53
CA THR A 171 15.11 15.49 -19.55
C THR A 171 16.12 16.60 -19.31
N ASP A 172 16.34 17.02 -18.06
CA ASP A 172 17.30 18.07 -17.72
C ASP A 172 18.77 17.65 -17.93
N ARG A 173 19.03 16.33 -18.03
CA ARG A 173 20.35 15.75 -18.23
C ARG A 173 20.72 15.50 -19.71
N ASN A 174 19.74 15.56 -20.62
CA ASN A 174 19.92 15.36 -22.06
C ASN A 174 19.93 16.69 -22.82
#